data_AF-A0A9D6PN28-F1
#
_entry.id   AF-A0A9D6PN28-F1
#
_cell.length_a   1.000
_cell.length_b   1.000
_cell.length_c   1.000
_cell.angle_alpha   90.00
_cell.angle_beta   90.00
_cell.angle_gamma   90.00
#
_symmetry.space_group_name_H-M   'P 1'
#
loop_
_entity.id
_entity.type
_entity.pdbx_description
1 polymer ?
#
loop_
_entity_poly.entity_id
_entity_poly.type
_entity_poly.pdbx_seq_one_letter_code
_entity_poly.pdbx_strand_id
1 'polypeptide(L)'
;MIQPNSLWRSWLIVGSLVVIAGAVAWRTGGPARVGQGLMSGSALFLEVLPSLLLGFALAGFLYVLLPTDLVSRWMGSQSGWRGVMVGTVAGMVTPGGPFTHFPILASLLSRGAAVGPVCAYIAAWALIGLNRIVVWELPILGPRLTLVRFLASVGIPPLIGCLGGWLYRLLRFSP
;
A
#
# COMPACT_ATOMS: atom_id res chain seq x y z
N MET A 1 -15.17 0.86 2.77
CA MET A 1 -15.75 0.27 1.54
C MET A 1 -15.46 1.23 0.38
N ILE A 2 -14.89 0.75 -0.72
CA ILE A 2 -14.61 1.56 -1.92
C ILE A 2 -15.96 2.03 -2.48
N GLN A 3 -16.13 3.33 -2.74
CA GLN A 3 -17.37 3.80 -3.36
C GLN A 3 -17.51 3.17 -4.77
N PRO A 4 -18.60 2.43 -5.07
CA PRO A 4 -18.74 1.67 -6.32
C PRO A 4 -18.65 2.53 -7.60
N ASN A 5 -18.91 3.83 -7.47
CA ASN A 5 -18.98 4.80 -8.57
C ASN A 5 -17.63 5.38 -9.01
N SER A 6 -16.51 5.08 -8.33
CA SER A 6 -15.18 5.58 -8.74
C SER A 6 -14.43 4.63 -9.67
N LEU A 7 -14.73 3.33 -9.60
CA LEU A 7 -13.99 2.29 -10.33
C LEU A 7 -14.22 2.33 -11.85
N TRP A 8 -15.45 2.62 -12.29
CA TRP A 8 -15.77 2.65 -13.73
C TRP A 8 -14.97 3.73 -14.47
N ARG A 9 -14.69 4.88 -13.85
CA ARG A 9 -13.86 5.95 -14.44
C ARG A 9 -12.44 5.46 -14.67
N SER A 10 -11.86 4.80 -13.67
CA SER A 10 -10.54 4.19 -13.79
C SER A 10 -10.52 3.12 -14.89
N TRP A 11 -11.58 2.31 -15.00
CA TRP A 11 -11.67 1.27 -16.03
C TRP A 11 -11.74 1.85 -17.44
N LEU A 12 -12.46 2.96 -17.63
CA LEU A 12 -12.48 3.66 -18.91
C LEU A 12 -11.14 4.27 -19.28
N ILE A 13 -10.46 4.91 -18.31
CA ILE A 13 -9.15 5.51 -18.55
C ILE A 13 -8.14 4.42 -18.90
N VAL A 14 -8.04 3.36 -18.09
CA VAL A 14 -7.10 2.26 -18.34
C VAL A 14 -7.46 1.50 -19.62
N GLY A 15 -8.75 1.23 -19.85
CA GLY A 15 -9.22 0.56 -21.06
C GLY A 15 -8.88 1.35 -22.33
N SER A 16 -9.05 2.67 -22.32
CA SER A 16 -8.68 3.50 -23.48
C SER A 16 -7.17 3.51 -23.72
N LEU A 17 -6.35 3.56 -22.68
CA LEU A 17 -4.89 3.43 -22.79
C LEU A 17 -4.46 2.06 -23.36
N VAL A 18 -5.11 0.97 -22.95
CA VAL A 18 -4.85 -0.38 -23.48
C VAL A 18 -5.20 -0.46 -24.97
N VAL A 19 -6.35 0.09 -25.38
CA VAL A 19 -6.76 0.14 -26.79
C VAL A 19 -5.77 0.96 -27.61
N ILE A 20 -5.34 2.13 -27.12
CA ILE A 20 -4.35 2.97 -27.80
C ILE A 20 -3.01 2.23 -27.94
N ALA A 21 -2.51 1.63 -26.85
CA ALA A 21 -1.27 0.86 -26.87
C ALA A 21 -1.35 -0.33 -27.83
N GLY A 22 -2.48 -1.04 -27.86
CA GLY A 22 -2.75 -2.13 -28.80
C GLY A 22 -2.77 -1.65 -30.26
N ALA A 23 -3.41 -0.52 -30.54
CA ALA A 23 -3.43 0.08 -31.88
C ALA A 23 -2.04 0.53 -32.34
N VAL A 24 -1.23 1.10 -31.43
CA VAL A 24 0.17 1.47 -31.71
C VAL A 24 1.04 0.24 -31.94
N ALA A 25 0.90 -0.81 -31.13
CA ALA A 25 1.61 -2.06 -31.30
C ALA A 25 1.27 -2.72 -32.65
N TRP A 26 -0.02 -2.70 -33.03
CA TRP A 26 -0.48 -3.20 -34.34
C TRP A 26 0.10 -2.38 -35.50
N ARG A 27 0.10 -1.05 -35.40
CA ARG A 27 0.63 -0.18 -36.47
C ARG A 27 2.14 -0.31 -36.65
N THR A 28 2.88 -0.53 -35.57
CA THR A 28 4.35 -0.57 -35.62
C THR A 28 4.90 -1.95 -35.99
N GLY A 29 4.22 -3.04 -35.62
CA GLY A 29 4.73 -4.40 -35.78
C GLY A 29 3.67 -5.48 -36.01
N GLY A 30 2.46 -5.09 -36.38
CA GLY A 30 1.38 -5.99 -36.76
C GLY A 30 0.85 -6.88 -35.62
N PRO A 31 0.16 -7.98 -35.97
CA PRO A 31 -0.44 -8.90 -35.00
C PRO A 31 0.59 -9.53 -34.06
N ALA A 32 1.82 -9.75 -34.54
CA ALA A 32 2.89 -10.38 -33.75
C ALA A 32 3.30 -9.53 -32.54
N ARG A 33 3.42 -8.20 -32.68
CA ARG A 33 3.72 -7.31 -31.54
C ARG A 33 2.58 -7.25 -30.53
N VAL A 34 1.33 -7.27 -31.00
CA VAL A 34 0.16 -7.33 -30.11
C VAL A 34 0.16 -8.65 -29.33
N GLY A 35 0.44 -9.77 -30.00
CA GLY A 35 0.58 -11.08 -29.37
C GLY A 35 1.66 -11.09 -28.29
N GLN A 36 2.84 -10.53 -28.56
CA GLN A 36 3.92 -10.39 -27.57
C GLN A 36 3.47 -9.55 -26.35
N GLY A 37 2.82 -8.41 -26.58
CA GLY A 37 2.30 -7.58 -25.50
C GLY A 37 1.28 -8.30 -24.62
N LEU A 38 0.36 -9.04 -25.22
CA LEU A 38 -0.62 -9.85 -24.50
C LEU A 38 0.03 -10.99 -23.72
N MET A 39 1.00 -11.69 -24.32
CA MET A 39 1.73 -12.77 -23.65
C MET A 39 2.51 -12.24 -22.44
N SER A 40 3.30 -11.18 -22.60
CA SER A 40 4.02 -10.56 -21.48
C SER A 40 3.07 -10.06 -20.39
N GLY A 41 1.94 -9.45 -20.77
CA GLY A 41 0.91 -9.04 -19.82
C GLY A 41 0.30 -10.21 -19.05
N SER A 42 -0.03 -11.31 -19.74
CA SER A 42 -0.59 -12.51 -19.11
C SER A 42 0.39 -13.22 -18.18
N ALA A 43 1.69 -13.26 -18.54
CA ALA A 43 2.73 -13.82 -17.69
C ALA A 43 2.86 -13.01 -16.39
N LEU A 44 2.92 -11.68 -16.48
CA LEU A 44 2.97 -10.79 -15.32
C LEU A 44 1.70 -10.90 -14.46
N PHE A 45 0.52 -11.05 -15.08
CA PHE A 45 -0.71 -11.29 -14.35
C PHE A 45 -0.65 -12.58 -13.52
N LEU A 46 -0.20 -13.68 -14.11
CA LEU A 46 -0.07 -14.98 -13.42
C LEU A 46 1.00 -14.94 -12.32
N GLU A 47 2.06 -14.15 -12.49
CA GLU A 47 3.09 -13.94 -11.47
C GLU A 47 2.56 -13.17 -10.25
N VAL A 48 1.74 -12.14 -10.47
CA VAL A 48 1.20 -11.28 -9.40
C VAL A 48 -0.04 -11.89 -8.73
N LEU A 49 -0.83 -12.71 -9.44
CA LEU A 49 -2.09 -13.28 -8.96
C LEU A 49 -1.99 -14.02 -7.61
N PRO A 50 -1.00 -14.90 -7.35
CA PRO A 50 -0.85 -15.55 -6.04
C PRO A 50 -0.68 -14.54 -4.90
N SER A 51 0.12 -13.49 -5.13
CA SER A 51 0.34 -12.44 -4.13
C SER A 51 -0.94 -11.65 -3.83
N LEU A 52 -1.77 -11.40 -4.85
CA LEU A 52 -3.09 -10.78 -4.67
C LEU A 52 -4.01 -11.66 -3.82
N LEU A 53 -4.10 -12.95 -4.14
CA LEU A 53 -4.95 -13.90 -3.41
C LEU A 53 -4.55 -13.98 -1.94
N LEU A 54 -3.25 -14.13 -1.65
CA LEU A 54 -2.73 -14.17 -0.29
C LEU A 54 -2.93 -12.83 0.43
N GLY A 55 -2.70 -11.69 -0.24
CA GLY A 55 -2.91 -10.36 0.33
C GLY A 55 -4.37 -10.11 0.71
N PHE A 56 -5.31 -10.46 -0.16
CA PHE A 56 -6.75 -10.34 0.14
C PHE A 56 -7.22 -11.33 1.20
N ALA A 57 -6.72 -12.56 1.21
CA ALA A 57 -7.03 -13.54 2.26
C ALA A 57 -6.56 -13.03 3.63
N LEU A 58 -5.31 -12.55 3.73
CA LEU A 58 -4.78 -11.94 4.96
C LEU A 58 -5.62 -10.75 5.41
N ALA A 59 -6.00 -9.86 4.49
CA ALA A 59 -6.86 -8.72 4.82
C ALA A 59 -8.23 -9.15 5.33
N GLY A 60 -8.82 -10.21 4.76
CA GLY A 60 -10.08 -10.81 5.24
C GLY A 60 -9.95 -11.41 6.64
N PHE A 61 -8.87 -12.17 6.90
CA PHE A 61 -8.61 -12.70 8.24
C PHE A 61 -8.36 -11.59 9.26
N LEU A 62 -7.55 -10.58 8.92
CA LEU A 62 -7.33 -9.43 9.79
C LEU A 62 -8.63 -8.66 10.02
N TYR A 63 -9.50 -8.55 9.01
CA TYR A 63 -10.82 -8.01 9.20
C TYR A 63 -11.59 -8.82 10.23
N VAL A 64 -11.62 -10.16 10.22
CA VAL A 64 -12.38 -10.92 11.24
C VAL A 64 -11.69 -10.92 12.62
N LEU A 65 -10.35 -10.98 12.65
CA LEU A 65 -9.56 -11.20 13.86
C LEU A 65 -9.26 -9.93 14.67
N LEU A 66 -9.16 -8.75 14.04
CA LEU A 66 -8.77 -7.51 14.73
C LEU A 66 -9.95 -6.91 15.49
N PRO A 67 -10.03 -6.93 16.83
CA PRO A 67 -11.17 -6.36 17.55
C PRO A 67 -11.26 -4.85 17.32
N THR A 68 -12.46 -4.33 17.03
CA THR A 68 -12.69 -2.90 16.79
C THR A 68 -12.21 -2.05 17.97
N ASP A 69 -12.42 -2.53 19.19
CA ASP A 69 -12.00 -1.85 20.42
C ASP A 69 -10.48 -1.74 20.52
N LEU A 70 -9.75 -2.76 20.06
CA LEU A 70 -8.29 -2.76 20.06
C LEU A 70 -7.76 -1.74 19.06
N VAL A 71 -8.29 -1.75 17.83
CA VAL A 71 -7.89 -0.80 16.79
C VAL A 71 -8.21 0.64 17.22
N SER A 72 -9.40 0.89 17.75
CA SER A 72 -9.81 2.22 18.23
C SER A 72 -8.99 2.68 19.44
N ARG A 73 -8.64 1.78 20.36
CA ARG A 73 -7.81 2.10 21.54
C ARG A 73 -6.37 2.43 21.16
N TRP A 74 -5.76 1.65 20.28
CA TRP A 74 -4.33 1.76 19.97
C TRP A 74 -4.03 2.67 18.78
N MET A 75 -4.94 2.76 17.80
CA MET A 75 -4.76 3.53 16.58
C MET A 75 -5.89 4.55 16.32
N GLY A 76 -6.87 4.70 17.22
CA GLY A 76 -7.96 5.66 17.05
C GLY A 76 -7.57 7.11 17.31
N SER A 77 -8.51 8.04 17.18
CA SER A 77 -8.26 9.48 17.29
C SER A 77 -7.71 9.92 18.66
N GLN A 78 -8.09 9.20 19.73
CA GLN A 78 -7.62 9.44 21.10
C GLN A 78 -6.23 8.86 21.39
N SER A 79 -5.68 8.01 20.50
CA SER A 79 -4.37 7.38 20.71
C SER A 79 -3.19 8.36 20.57
N GLY A 80 -3.39 9.49 19.88
CA GLY A 80 -2.38 10.52 19.68
C GLY A 80 -1.05 9.94 19.14
N TRP A 81 0.05 10.28 19.81
CA TRP A 81 1.39 9.78 19.46
C TRP A 81 1.52 8.26 19.56
N ARG A 82 0.82 7.61 20.51
CA ARG A 82 0.91 6.15 20.67
C ARG A 82 0.41 5.43 19.41
N GLY A 83 -0.68 5.91 18.80
CA GLY A 83 -1.16 5.32 17.56
C GLY A 83 -0.25 5.55 16.38
N VAL A 84 0.44 6.69 16.32
CA VAL A 84 1.45 6.97 15.29
C VAL A 84 2.60 5.96 15.39
N MET A 85 3.07 5.65 16.60
CA MET A 85 4.09 4.62 16.84
C MET A 85 3.59 3.23 16.46
N VAL A 86 2.39 2.85 16.87
CA VAL A 86 1.78 1.56 16.50
C VAL A 86 1.66 1.43 14.98
N GLY A 87 1.18 2.48 14.30
CA GLY A 87 1.12 2.53 12.84
C GLY A 87 2.49 2.37 12.19
N THR A 88 3.50 3.06 12.72
CA THR A 88 4.89 2.96 12.24
C THR A 88 5.40 1.53 12.34
N VAL A 89 5.30 0.91 13.51
CA VAL A 89 5.76 -0.47 13.72
C VAL A 89 4.98 -1.45 12.84
N ALA A 90 3.66 -1.32 12.77
CA ALA A 90 2.83 -2.16 11.92
C ALA A 90 3.23 -2.04 10.44
N GLY A 91 3.51 -0.83 9.94
CA GLY A 91 3.96 -0.60 8.57
C GLY A 91 5.37 -1.17 8.30
N MET A 92 6.26 -1.11 9.30
CA MET A 92 7.60 -1.71 9.20
C MET A 92 7.57 -3.23 9.06
N VAL A 93 6.73 -3.91 9.86
CA VAL A 93 6.73 -5.37 9.96
C VAL A 93 5.87 -6.05 8.91
N THR A 94 4.84 -5.37 8.38
CA THR A 94 3.92 -5.99 7.44
C THR A 94 4.62 -6.20 6.09
N PRO A 95 4.75 -7.46 5.61
CA PRO A 95 5.34 -7.73 4.32
C PRO A 95 4.31 -7.56 3.19
N GLY A 96 4.81 -7.37 1.97
CA GLY A 96 4.01 -7.37 0.76
C GLY A 96 4.04 -6.04 0.00
N GLY A 97 3.28 -6.03 -1.10
CA GLY A 97 3.14 -4.89 -1.98
C GLY A 97 1.88 -4.06 -1.70
N PRO A 98 1.61 -3.02 -2.51
CA PRO A 98 0.41 -2.19 -2.39
C PRO A 98 -0.89 -3.00 -2.19
N PHE A 99 -1.01 -4.12 -2.92
CA PHE A 99 -2.19 -4.97 -2.92
C PHE A 99 -2.45 -5.71 -1.60
N THR A 100 -1.43 -5.85 -0.73
CA THR A 100 -1.61 -6.39 0.62
C THR A 100 -1.89 -5.26 1.61
N HIS A 101 -1.14 -4.15 1.50
CA HIS A 101 -1.19 -3.06 2.46
C HIS A 101 -2.49 -2.26 2.40
N PHE A 102 -2.99 -1.91 1.21
CA PHE A 102 -4.19 -1.08 1.09
C PHE A 102 -5.47 -1.75 1.62
N PRO A 103 -5.72 -3.06 1.39
CA PRO A 103 -6.83 -3.76 2.03
C PRO A 103 -6.73 -3.80 3.56
N ILE A 104 -5.52 -4.01 4.12
CA ILE A 104 -5.29 -3.97 5.57
C ILE A 104 -5.62 -2.58 6.12
N LEU A 105 -5.11 -1.52 5.48
CA LEU A 105 -5.39 -0.14 5.88
C LEU A 105 -6.88 0.19 5.78
N ALA A 106 -7.57 -0.27 4.74
CA ALA A 106 -9.02 -0.11 4.60
C ALA A 106 -9.78 -0.79 5.75
N SER A 107 -9.34 -1.99 6.16
CA SER A 107 -9.88 -2.69 7.33
C SER A 107 -9.64 -1.91 8.63
N LEU A 108 -8.41 -1.42 8.86
CA LEU A 108 -8.07 -0.59 10.03
C LEU A 108 -8.91 0.69 10.11
N LEU A 109 -9.04 1.41 8.98
CA LEU A 109 -9.89 2.61 8.89
C LEU A 109 -11.35 2.29 9.20
N SER A 110 -11.88 1.18 8.66
CA SER A 110 -13.27 0.76 8.95
C SER A 110 -13.50 0.38 10.41
N ARG A 111 -12.43 0.07 11.16
CA ARG A 111 -12.43 -0.28 12.59
C ARG A 111 -12.04 0.89 13.50
N GLY A 112 -12.02 2.12 12.98
CA GLY A 112 -11.82 3.33 13.78
C GLY A 112 -10.37 3.79 13.89
N ALA A 113 -9.44 3.26 13.09
CA ALA A 113 -8.09 3.82 13.03
C ALA A 113 -8.13 5.26 12.51
N ALA A 114 -7.40 6.15 13.18
CA ALA A 114 -7.26 7.54 12.76
C ALA A 114 -6.29 7.67 11.58
N VAL A 115 -6.44 8.78 10.84
CA VAL A 115 -5.64 9.08 9.66
C VAL A 115 -4.15 9.19 9.98
N GLY A 116 -3.77 9.77 11.12
CA GLY A 116 -2.36 9.91 11.51
C GLY A 116 -1.63 8.56 11.62
N PRO A 117 -2.12 7.60 12.43
CA PRO A 117 -1.60 6.24 12.48
C PRO A 117 -1.54 5.53 11.11
N VAL A 118 -2.54 5.74 10.26
CA VAL A 118 -2.57 5.17 8.89
C VAL A 118 -1.50 5.80 7.99
N CYS A 119 -1.29 7.12 8.05
CA CYS A 119 -0.21 7.80 7.35
C CYS A 119 1.17 7.32 7.82
N ALA A 120 1.34 7.14 9.13
CA ALA A 120 2.57 6.58 9.69
C ALA A 120 2.85 5.16 9.17
N TYR A 121 1.81 4.32 9.09
CA TYR A 121 1.91 2.98 8.52
C TYR A 121 2.37 3.00 7.06
N ILE A 122 1.72 3.82 6.22
CA ILE A 122 2.06 3.91 4.79
C ILE A 122 3.51 4.36 4.62
N ALA A 123 3.92 5.41 5.36
CA ALA A 123 5.27 5.93 5.31
C ALA A 123 6.30 4.91 5.81
N ALA A 124 6.00 4.16 6.86
CA ALA A 124 6.89 3.16 7.43
C ALA A 124 7.07 1.96 6.52
N TRP A 125 6.00 1.50 5.89
CA TRP A 125 6.08 0.48 4.85
C TRP A 125 6.93 0.96 3.66
N ALA A 126 6.66 2.18 3.17
CA ALA A 126 7.36 2.73 2.01
C ALA A 126 8.85 2.99 2.30
N LEU A 127 9.19 3.55 3.46
CA LEU A 127 10.55 4.00 3.77
C LEU A 127 11.38 2.95 4.50
N ILE A 128 10.78 2.10 5.33
CA ILE A 128 11.53 1.17 6.16
C ILE A 128 11.34 -0.26 5.67
N GLY A 129 10.10 -0.78 5.67
CA GLY A 129 9.75 -2.13 5.22
C GLY A 129 10.80 -3.20 5.56
N LEU A 130 10.71 -3.83 6.74
CA LEU A 130 11.72 -4.80 7.20
C LEU A 130 11.91 -5.97 6.24
N ASN A 131 10.84 -6.45 5.63
CA ASN A 131 10.91 -7.46 4.58
C ASN A 131 11.81 -7.01 3.42
N ARG A 132 11.70 -5.75 2.99
CA ARG A 132 12.54 -5.18 1.93
C ARG A 132 14.00 -5.07 2.35
N ILE A 133 14.25 -4.64 3.59
CA ILE A 133 15.61 -4.55 4.13
C ILE A 133 16.28 -5.93 4.11
N VAL A 134 15.63 -6.95 4.65
CA VAL A 134 16.22 -8.28 4.84
C VAL A 134 16.34 -9.04 3.53
N VAL A 135 15.31 -9.02 2.69
CA VAL A 135 15.25 -9.83 1.47
C VAL A 135 15.99 -9.18 0.30
N TRP A 136 15.94 -7.85 0.19
CA TRP A 136 16.41 -7.15 -1.01
C TRP A 136 17.60 -6.24 -0.74
N GLU A 137 17.51 -5.36 0.25
CA GLU A 137 18.55 -4.32 0.42
C GLU A 137 19.86 -4.91 0.96
N LEU A 138 19.82 -5.74 2.00
CA LEU A 138 21.03 -6.33 2.55
C LEU A 138 21.79 -7.21 1.53
N PRO A 139 21.14 -8.11 0.77
CA PRO A 139 21.85 -8.96 -0.18
C PRO A 139 22.33 -8.22 -1.43
N ILE A 140 21.58 -7.23 -1.93
CA ILE A 140 21.87 -6.57 -3.21
C ILE A 140 22.72 -5.31 -3.02
N LEU A 141 22.42 -4.50 -2.02
CA LEU A 141 23.05 -3.18 -1.79
C LEU A 141 24.13 -3.20 -0.70
N GLY A 142 24.16 -4.25 0.10
CA GLY A 142 25.11 -4.42 1.20
C GLY A 142 24.74 -3.64 2.47
N PRO A 143 25.42 -3.93 3.59
CA PRO A 143 25.03 -3.45 4.91
C PRO A 143 25.27 -1.95 5.13
N ARG A 144 26.30 -1.37 4.52
CA ARG A 144 26.65 0.06 4.73
C ARG A 144 25.57 0.99 4.18
N LEU A 145 25.17 0.79 2.92
CA LEU A 145 24.12 1.61 2.30
C LEU A 145 22.77 1.40 2.98
N THR A 146 22.43 0.14 3.26
CA THR A 146 21.19 -0.22 3.97
C THR A 146 21.09 0.48 5.32
N LEU A 147 22.17 0.49 6.11
CA LEU A 147 22.18 1.13 7.43
C LEU A 147 22.04 2.66 7.32
N VAL A 148 22.80 3.30 6.44
CA VAL A 148 22.72 4.76 6.23
C VAL A 148 21.30 5.18 5.83
N ARG A 149 20.71 4.46 4.88
CA ARG A 149 19.34 4.71 4.41
C ARG A 149 18.31 4.48 5.51
N PHE A 150 18.44 3.39 6.28
CA PHE A 150 17.55 3.09 7.41
C PHE A 150 17.60 4.21 8.45
N LEU A 151 18.80 4.60 8.89
CA LEU A 151 18.99 5.66 9.89
C LEU A 151 18.47 7.01 9.41
N ALA A 152 18.68 7.35 8.12
CA ALA A 152 18.14 8.56 7.52
C ALA A 152 16.60 8.57 7.47
N SER A 153 15.97 7.40 7.42
CA SER A 153 14.53 7.27 7.19
C SER A 153 13.72 6.95 8.44
N VAL A 154 14.32 6.41 9.51
CA VAL A 154 13.57 5.82 10.64
C VAL A 154 12.68 6.83 11.38
N GLY A 155 13.08 8.10 11.43
CA GLY A 155 12.31 9.17 12.07
C GLY A 155 11.19 9.75 11.20
N ILE A 156 11.19 9.49 9.89
CA ILE A 156 10.27 10.11 8.94
C ILE A 156 8.82 9.59 9.07
N PRO A 157 8.55 8.27 9.23
CA PRO A 157 7.18 7.78 9.31
C PRO A 157 6.36 8.36 10.48
N PRO A 158 6.90 8.46 11.71
CA PRO A 158 6.22 9.16 12.77
C PRO A 158 5.88 10.62 12.46
N LEU A 159 6.81 11.34 11.83
CA LEU A 159 6.61 12.74 11.45
C LEU A 159 5.48 12.86 10.43
N ILE A 160 5.46 11.99 9.42
CA ILE A 160 4.37 11.93 8.43
C ILE A 160 3.05 11.57 9.11
N GLY A 161 3.05 10.67 10.10
CA GLY A 161 1.84 10.35 10.87
C GLY A 161 1.28 11.54 11.63
N CYS A 162 2.13 12.28 12.33
CA CYS A 162 1.74 13.51 13.04
C CYS A 162 1.23 14.57 12.06
N LEU A 163 1.96 14.82 10.98
CA LEU A 163 1.59 15.80 9.97
C LEU A 163 0.28 15.44 9.27
N GLY A 164 0.11 14.17 8.88
CA GLY A 164 -1.11 13.68 8.24
C GLY A 164 -2.32 13.80 9.17
N GLY A 165 -2.17 13.44 10.44
CA GLY A 165 -3.23 13.63 11.43
C GLY A 165 -3.57 15.10 11.68
N TRP A 166 -2.56 15.99 11.68
CA TRP A 166 -2.78 17.43 11.80
C TRP A 166 -3.47 18.03 10.58
N LEU A 167 -2.97 17.75 9.37
CA LEU A 167 -3.56 18.21 8.11
C LEU A 167 -5.00 17.73 7.96
N TYR A 168 -5.28 16.47 8.31
CA TYR A 168 -6.64 15.93 8.23
C TYR A 168 -7.63 16.70 9.11
N ARG A 169 -7.21 17.10 10.32
CA ARG A 169 -8.02 17.95 11.21
C ARG A 169 -8.15 19.38 10.68
N LEU A 170 -7.09 19.94 10.09
CA LEU A 170 -7.06 21.29 9.55
C LEU A 170 -8.01 21.45 8.35
N LEU A 171 -7.99 20.48 7.43
CA LEU A 171 -8.75 20.52 6.19
C LEU A 171 -10.26 20.29 6.39
N ARG A 172 -10.74 20.14 7.64
CA ARG A 172 -12.15 19.91 8.01
C ARG A 172 -12.85 18.93 7.06
N PHE A 173 -12.19 17.81 6.74
CA PHE A 173 -12.90 16.65 6.22
C PHE A 173 -13.85 16.18 7.33
N SER A 174 -15.02 16.81 7.39
CA SER A 174 -16.12 16.43 8.25
C SER A 174 -16.61 15.07 7.76
N PRO A 175 -16.99 14.16 8.68
CA PRO A 175 -17.48 12.83 8.32
C PRO A 175 -18.67 12.87 7.37
#